data_AF-A0A2W7I6S3-F1
#
_entry.id   AF-A0A2W7I6S3-F1
#
_cell.length_a   1.000
_cell.length_b   1.000
_cell.length_c   1.000
_cell.angle_alpha   90.00
_cell.angle_beta   90.00
_cell.angle_gamma   90.00
#
_symmetry.space_group_name_H-M   'P 1'
#
loop_
_entity.id
_entity.type
_entity.pdbx_description
1 polymer ?
#
loop_
_entity_poly.entity_id
_entity_poly.type
_entity_poly.pdbx_seq_one_letter_code
_entity_poly.pdbx_strand_id
1 'polypeptide(L)'
;MKKQICVLLLISIYSCSKNGAELLGTWQVKNNYYKATYKIMEEHDSIKAKVLYYHDGTTIIKPEDQKEYYAFENLKYTKNQYVDAISGATKTKELHPNIALKLIHKDTIHVTKYISKKPLKEVWIRINK
;
A
#
# COMPACT_ATOMS: atom_id res chain seq x y z
N MET A 1 35.61 23.88 45.50
CA MET A 1 35.07 22.66 44.86
C MET A 1 33.85 23.06 44.03
N LYS A 2 34.00 23.23 42.71
CA LYS A 2 32.91 23.72 41.83
C LYS A 2 32.11 22.52 41.32
N LYS A 3 30.81 22.47 41.66
CA LYS A 3 29.85 21.49 41.18
C LYS A 3 29.55 21.79 39.70
N GLN A 4 29.97 20.92 38.79
CA GLN A 4 29.47 20.91 37.42
C GLN A 4 28.34 19.87 37.34
N ILE A 5 27.10 20.37 37.29
CA ILE A 5 25.91 19.57 37.01
C ILE A 5 25.84 19.43 35.48
N CYS A 6 26.24 18.29 34.96
CA CYS A 6 26.00 17.92 33.57
C CYS A 6 24.51 17.58 33.39
N VAL A 7 23.70 18.56 33.01
CA VAL A 7 22.33 18.33 32.50
C VAL A 7 22.47 17.83 31.06
N LEU A 8 22.52 16.51 30.89
CA LEU A 8 22.49 15.88 29.58
C LEU A 8 21.04 15.86 29.07
N LEU A 9 20.83 16.64 28.00
CA LEU A 9 19.60 16.81 27.26
C LEU A 9 19.01 15.44 26.85
N LEU A 10 17.85 15.09 27.41
CA LEU A 10 16.98 14.03 26.88
C LEU A 10 16.40 14.53 25.55
N ILE A 11 17.09 14.25 24.44
CA ILE A 11 16.55 14.42 23.10
C ILE A 11 15.55 13.29 22.89
N SER A 12 14.28 13.58 23.17
CA SER A 12 13.13 12.76 22.83
C SER A 12 13.07 12.62 21.31
N ILE A 13 13.68 11.57 20.76
CA ILE A 13 13.45 11.15 19.38
C ILE A 13 12.00 10.66 19.26
N TYR A 14 11.08 11.59 19.03
CA TYR A 14 9.75 11.28 18.51
C TYR A 14 9.94 10.70 17.11
N SER A 15 10.21 9.40 17.05
CA SER A 15 10.12 8.64 15.81
C SER A 15 8.63 8.61 15.46
N CYS A 16 8.20 9.58 14.65
CA CYS A 16 6.87 9.60 14.08
C CYS A 16 6.78 8.41 13.11
N SER A 17 6.40 7.26 13.66
CA SER A 17 6.06 6.08 12.88
C SER A 17 4.87 6.45 12.01
N LYS A 18 5.10 6.58 10.69
CA LYS A 18 3.99 6.70 9.74
C LYS A 18 3.32 5.34 9.66
N ASN A 19 2.34 5.16 10.53
CA ASN A 19 1.47 4.00 10.51
C ASN A 19 0.62 4.14 9.24
N GLY A 20 0.52 3.08 8.42
CA GLY A 20 -0.17 3.10 7.13
C GLY A 20 -1.67 3.41 7.16
N ALA A 21 -2.18 3.90 8.29
CA ALA A 21 -3.51 4.46 8.50
C ALA A 21 -3.94 5.42 7.39
N GLU A 22 -3.00 6.22 6.84
CA GLU A 22 -3.28 7.15 5.74
C GLU A 22 -3.73 6.46 4.45
N LEU A 23 -3.36 5.19 4.23
CA LEU A 23 -3.79 4.42 3.05
C LEU A 23 -5.14 3.73 3.25
N LEU A 24 -5.59 3.52 4.48
CA LEU A 24 -6.80 2.77 4.75
C LEU A 24 -8.01 3.47 4.13
N GLY A 25 -8.88 2.70 3.49
CA GLY A 25 -10.07 3.22 2.81
C GLY A 25 -10.39 2.51 1.50
N THR A 26 -11.39 3.05 0.79
CA THR A 26 -11.80 2.53 -0.52
C THR A 26 -11.21 3.39 -1.63
N TRP A 27 -10.66 2.75 -2.64
CA TRP A 27 -9.90 3.37 -3.71
C TRP A 27 -10.37 2.88 -5.06
N GLN A 28 -10.61 3.80 -5.98
CA GLN A 28 -10.94 3.51 -7.37
C GLN A 28 -9.72 3.74 -8.25
N VAL A 29 -9.46 2.82 -9.17
CA VAL A 29 -8.45 3.06 -10.20
C VAL A 29 -8.97 4.07 -11.21
N LYS A 30 -8.20 5.14 -11.44
CA LYS A 30 -8.42 6.09 -12.54
C LYS A 30 -7.81 5.52 -13.83
N ASN A 31 -8.61 4.82 -14.61
CA ASN A 31 -8.21 4.24 -15.89
C ASN A 31 -9.39 4.21 -16.88
N ASN A 32 -9.11 4.33 -18.18
CA ASN A 32 -10.12 4.32 -19.24
C ASN A 32 -10.39 2.92 -19.82
N TYR A 33 -9.49 1.96 -19.59
CA TYR A 33 -9.50 0.63 -20.21
C TYR A 33 -10.11 -0.44 -19.30
N TYR A 34 -9.99 -0.27 -17.98
CA TYR A 34 -10.59 -1.17 -17.01
C TYR A 34 -11.09 -0.40 -15.79
N LYS A 35 -11.98 -1.04 -15.04
CA LYS A 35 -12.55 -0.50 -13.82
C LYS A 35 -12.15 -1.41 -12.67
N ALA A 36 -11.56 -0.84 -11.62
CA ALA A 36 -11.29 -1.58 -10.41
C ALA A 36 -11.51 -0.72 -9.17
N THR A 37 -12.03 -1.35 -8.12
CA THR A 37 -12.22 -0.74 -6.81
C THR A 37 -11.64 -1.67 -5.76
N TYR A 38 -10.80 -1.12 -4.90
CA TYR A 38 -10.11 -1.85 -3.84
C TYR A 38 -10.43 -1.25 -2.47
N LYS A 39 -10.51 -2.09 -1.45
CA LYS A 39 -10.52 -1.65 -0.05
C LYS A 39 -9.17 -1.96 0.57
N ILE A 40 -8.41 -0.92 0.88
CA ILE A 40 -7.18 -1.03 1.66
C ILE A 40 -7.58 -1.10 3.14
N MET A 41 -7.21 -2.18 3.81
CA MET A 41 -7.52 -2.42 5.22
C MET A 41 -6.35 -3.06 5.95
N GLU A 42 -6.32 -2.90 7.26
CA GLU A 42 -5.38 -3.60 8.14
C GLU A 42 -6.06 -4.87 8.65
N GLU A 43 -5.34 -5.98 8.56
CA GLU A 43 -5.80 -7.30 8.99
C GLU A 43 -4.58 -8.10 9.48
N HIS A 44 -4.61 -8.61 10.70
CA HIS A 44 -3.50 -9.37 11.31
C HIS A 44 -2.14 -8.63 11.21
N ASP A 45 -2.10 -7.35 11.58
CA ASP A 45 -0.91 -6.48 11.52
C ASP A 45 -0.30 -6.30 10.12
N SER A 46 -1.09 -6.60 9.07
CA SER A 46 -0.70 -6.44 7.68
C SER A 46 -1.70 -5.56 6.93
N ILE A 47 -1.19 -4.67 6.08
CA ILE A 47 -2.05 -3.86 5.21
C ILE A 47 -2.30 -4.63 3.91
N LYS A 48 -3.57 -4.91 3.64
CA LYS A 48 -4.07 -5.64 2.47
C LYS A 48 -4.96 -4.77 1.60
N ALA A 49 -5.10 -5.12 0.32
CA ALA A 49 -6.08 -4.52 -0.57
C ALA A 49 -7.04 -5.56 -1.13
N LYS A 50 -8.24 -5.66 -0.56
CA LYS A 50 -9.30 -6.54 -1.08
C LYS A 50 -9.91 -5.95 -2.34
N VAL A 51 -10.12 -6.77 -3.37
CA VAL A 51 -10.84 -6.40 -4.58
C VAL A 51 -12.33 -6.36 -4.28
N LEU A 52 -12.93 -5.17 -4.38
CA LEU A 52 -14.38 -5.00 -4.28
C LEU A 52 -15.06 -5.15 -5.64
N TYR A 53 -14.37 -4.75 -6.70
CA TYR A 53 -14.83 -4.87 -8.08
C TYR A 53 -13.64 -4.84 -9.03
N TYR A 54 -13.70 -5.64 -10.09
CA TYR A 54 -12.77 -5.58 -11.21
C TYR A 54 -13.49 -5.91 -12.51
N HIS A 55 -13.18 -5.17 -13.58
CA HIS A 55 -13.66 -5.42 -14.92
C HIS A 55 -12.71 -4.83 -15.96
N ASP A 56 -12.09 -5.67 -16.79
CA ASP A 56 -11.19 -5.27 -17.88
C ASP A 56 -11.72 -5.57 -19.29
N GLY A 57 -12.97 -6.06 -19.39
CA GLY A 57 -13.61 -6.44 -20.65
C GLY A 57 -13.64 -7.94 -20.88
N THR A 58 -12.80 -8.71 -20.20
CA THR A 58 -12.78 -10.18 -20.31
C THR A 58 -13.00 -10.87 -18.96
N THR A 59 -12.48 -10.26 -17.90
CA THR A 59 -12.56 -10.77 -16.53
C THR A 59 -13.43 -9.84 -15.70
N ILE A 60 -14.34 -10.43 -14.94
CA ILE A 60 -15.22 -9.72 -14.02
C ILE A 60 -15.07 -10.36 -12.65
N ILE A 61 -14.77 -9.56 -11.63
CA ILE A 61 -14.77 -9.98 -10.22
C ILE A 61 -15.74 -9.08 -9.47
N LYS A 62 -16.64 -9.70 -8.71
CA LYS A 62 -17.62 -8.99 -7.88
C LYS A 62 -17.77 -9.66 -6.51
N PRO A 63 -18.34 -8.96 -5.51
CA PRO A 63 -18.52 -9.52 -4.17
C PRO A 63 -19.39 -10.78 -4.14
N GLU A 64 -20.30 -10.95 -5.10
CA GLU A 64 -21.20 -12.11 -5.18
C GLU A 64 -20.49 -13.42 -5.52
N ASP A 65 -19.24 -13.36 -5.99
CA ASP A 65 -18.45 -14.56 -6.35
C ASP A 65 -18.07 -15.41 -5.13
N GLN A 66 -18.39 -14.96 -3.90
CA GLN A 66 -18.09 -15.58 -2.60
C GLN A 66 -16.60 -15.95 -2.38
N LYS A 67 -15.73 -15.46 -3.26
CA LYS A 67 -14.27 -15.62 -3.20
C LYS A 67 -13.64 -14.29 -2.90
N GLU A 68 -12.63 -14.31 -2.04
CA GLU A 68 -11.85 -13.13 -1.75
C GLU A 68 -10.66 -13.06 -2.68
N TYR A 69 -10.49 -11.90 -3.30
CA TYR A 69 -9.35 -11.58 -4.13
C TYR A 69 -8.62 -10.40 -3.50
N TYR A 70 -7.28 -10.45 -3.51
CA TYR A 70 -6.43 -9.41 -2.96
C TYR A 70 -5.47 -8.90 -4.04
N ALA A 71 -5.32 -7.58 -4.14
CA ALA A 71 -4.33 -6.95 -5.01
C ALA A 71 -2.93 -6.97 -4.38
N PHE A 72 -2.86 -6.98 -3.05
CA PHE A 72 -1.68 -7.19 -2.22
C PHE A 72 -2.10 -7.55 -0.80
N GLU A 73 -1.21 -8.18 -0.05
CA GLU A 73 -1.54 -8.77 1.26
C GLU A 73 -0.53 -8.45 2.36
N ASN A 74 0.63 -7.86 2.05
CA ASN A 74 1.68 -7.64 3.03
C ASN A 74 2.38 -6.30 2.77
N LEU A 75 1.60 -5.23 2.68
CA LEU A 75 2.13 -3.92 2.39
C LEU A 75 2.89 -3.34 3.59
N LYS A 76 4.17 -3.03 3.41
CA LYS A 76 5.06 -2.47 4.44
C LYS A 76 5.63 -1.13 4.00
N TYR A 77 5.79 -0.22 4.96
CA TYR A 77 6.42 1.08 4.70
C TYR A 77 7.95 0.95 4.68
N THR A 78 8.59 1.37 3.59
CA THR A 78 10.05 1.37 3.42
C THR A 78 10.49 2.50 2.50
N LYS A 79 11.61 3.17 2.80
CA LYS A 79 12.20 4.22 1.93
C LYS A 79 11.17 5.25 1.41
N ASN A 80 10.29 5.73 2.30
CA ASN A 80 9.28 6.75 2.00
C ASN A 80 8.17 6.34 1.01
N GLN A 81 7.90 5.05 0.88
CA GLN A 81 6.80 4.48 0.11
C GLN A 81 6.32 3.18 0.77
N TYR A 82 5.17 2.69 0.36
CA TYR A 82 4.66 1.39 0.80
C TYR A 82 4.95 0.35 -0.28
N VAL A 83 5.43 -0.82 0.08
CA VAL A 83 5.75 -1.89 -0.86
C VAL A 83 5.17 -3.20 -0.37
N ASP A 84 4.63 -4.01 -1.27
CA ASP A 84 4.17 -5.34 -0.88
C ASP A 84 5.39 -6.22 -0.66
N ALA A 85 5.55 -6.68 0.57
CA ALA A 85 6.64 -7.54 0.95
C ALA A 85 6.36 -8.93 0.41
N ILE A 86 6.86 -9.18 -0.81
CA ILE A 86 6.99 -10.48 -1.51
C ILE A 86 5.89 -11.47 -1.08
N SER A 87 4.71 -11.35 -1.69
CA SER A 87 3.71 -12.41 -1.58
C SER A 87 4.12 -13.61 -2.43
N GLY A 88 4.09 -14.80 -1.81
CA GLY A 88 4.01 -16.08 -2.51
C GLY A 88 5.33 -16.81 -2.73
N ALA A 89 5.51 -17.92 -1.99
CA ALA A 89 6.04 -19.25 -2.38
C ALA A 89 7.28 -19.39 -3.30
N THR A 90 7.92 -18.31 -3.72
CA THR A 90 9.06 -18.29 -4.61
C THR A 90 10.18 -17.55 -3.91
N LYS A 91 11.21 -18.31 -3.52
CA LYS A 91 12.48 -17.78 -3.02
C LYS A 91 13.26 -17.13 -4.17
N THR A 92 12.67 -16.18 -4.89
CA THR A 92 13.40 -15.43 -5.91
C THR A 92 13.89 -14.13 -5.29
N LYS A 93 15.21 -13.93 -5.35
CA LYS A 93 15.89 -12.66 -5.06
C LYS A 93 15.47 -11.59 -6.08
N GLU A 94 14.20 -11.24 -6.15
CA GLU A 94 13.75 -10.19 -7.07
C GLU A 94 14.18 -8.82 -6.54
N LEU A 95 14.77 -8.01 -7.42
CA LEU A 95 15.33 -6.69 -7.09
C LEU A 95 14.23 -5.63 -6.83
N HIS A 96 12.97 -5.92 -7.16
CA HIS A 96 11.85 -4.99 -7.11
C HIS A 96 10.63 -5.61 -6.43
N PRO A 97 9.86 -4.85 -5.62
CA PRO A 97 8.60 -5.33 -5.08
C PRO A 97 7.56 -5.48 -6.19
N ASN A 98 6.65 -6.46 -6.08
CA ASN A 98 5.57 -6.68 -7.05
C ASN A 98 4.67 -5.45 -7.22
N ILE A 99 4.50 -4.69 -6.14
CA ILE A 99 3.76 -3.43 -6.13
C ILE A 99 4.35 -2.42 -5.14
N ALA A 100 4.34 -1.15 -5.52
CA ALA A 100 4.74 -0.01 -4.69
C ALA A 100 3.66 1.08 -4.74
N LEU A 101 3.34 1.65 -3.58
CA LEU A 101 2.33 2.68 -3.38
C LEU A 101 3.00 3.92 -2.79
N LYS A 102 2.68 5.09 -3.36
CA LYS A 102 3.09 6.39 -2.83
C LYS A 102 1.86 7.28 -2.71
N LEU A 103 1.53 7.67 -1.48
CA LEU A 103 0.51 8.67 -1.23
C LEU A 103 1.07 10.04 -1.68
N ILE A 104 0.41 10.66 -2.66
CA ILE A 104 0.81 11.99 -3.18
C ILE A 104 -0.14 13.09 -2.73
N HIS A 105 -1.36 12.72 -2.33
CA HIS A 105 -2.37 13.57 -1.72
C HIS A 105 -3.25 12.70 -0.83
N LYS A 106 -3.98 13.27 0.14
CA LYS A 106 -4.88 12.53 1.05
C LYS A 106 -5.86 11.58 0.34
N ASP A 107 -6.24 11.94 -0.89
CA ASP A 107 -7.22 11.24 -1.72
C ASP A 107 -6.60 10.66 -3.00
N THR A 108 -5.27 10.61 -3.11
CA THR A 108 -4.60 10.16 -4.34
C THR A 108 -3.34 9.36 -4.06
N ILE A 109 -3.31 8.14 -4.57
CA ILE A 109 -2.15 7.24 -4.52
C ILE A 109 -1.61 7.04 -5.94
N HIS A 110 -0.30 7.15 -6.08
CA HIS A 110 0.42 6.59 -7.22
C HIS A 110 0.80 5.15 -6.92
N VAL A 111 0.36 4.23 -7.77
CA VAL A 111 0.64 2.80 -7.66
C VAL A 111 1.54 2.40 -8.81
N THR A 112 2.61 1.67 -8.52
CA THR A 112 3.51 1.08 -9.51
C THR A 112 3.48 -0.43 -9.32
N LYS A 113 2.96 -1.15 -10.31
CA LYS A 113 3.03 -2.62 -10.38
C LYS A 113 4.17 -3.01 -11.31
N TYR A 114 4.75 -4.19 -11.11
CA TYR A 114 5.76 -4.72 -12.03
C TYR A 114 5.22 -5.96 -12.71
N ILE A 115 5.05 -5.88 -14.03
CA ILE A 115 4.64 -7.01 -14.87
C ILE A 115 5.82 -7.33 -15.80
N SER A 116 6.38 -8.54 -15.68
CA SER A 116 7.56 -8.96 -16.45
C SER A 116 8.71 -7.94 -16.35
N LYS A 117 8.99 -7.43 -15.13
CA LYS A 117 9.99 -6.39 -14.81
C LYS A 117 9.73 -5.01 -15.43
N LYS A 118 8.60 -4.80 -16.11
CA LYS A 118 8.20 -3.49 -16.63
C LYS A 118 7.26 -2.79 -15.65
N PRO A 119 7.52 -1.53 -15.29
CA PRO A 119 6.64 -0.80 -14.40
C PRO A 119 5.35 -0.40 -15.12
N LEU A 120 4.21 -0.76 -14.54
CA LEU A 120 2.89 -0.27 -14.89
C LEU A 120 2.46 0.73 -13.82
N LYS A 121 2.20 1.97 -14.22
CA LYS A 121 1.79 3.04 -13.31
C LYS A 121 0.28 3.23 -13.35
N GLU A 122 -0.30 3.35 -12.17
CA GLU A 122 -1.72 3.60 -11.96
C GLU A 122 -1.90 4.76 -10.99
N VAL A 123 -3.04 5.44 -11.12
CA VAL A 123 -3.49 6.46 -10.17
C VAL A 123 -4.75 5.95 -9.52
N TRP A 124 -4.76 5.89 -8.19
CA TRP A 124 -5.93 5.49 -7.41
C TRP A 124 -6.49 6.71 -6.69
N ILE A 125 -7.80 6.89 -6.78
CA ILE A 125 -8.54 8.01 -6.18
C ILE A 125 -9.39 7.47 -5.04
N ARG A 126 -9.32 8.12 -3.88
CA ARG A 126 -10.13 7.73 -2.72
C ARG A 126 -11.61 7.96 -3.03
N ILE A 127 -12.43 6.99 -2.70
CA ILE A 127 -13.88 7.13 -2.70
C ILE A 127 -14.33 7.35 -1.26
N ASN A 128 -14.75 8.57 -0.95
CA ASN A 128 -15.46 8.85 0.28
C ASN A 128 -16.93 8.50 0.03
N LYS A 129 -17.39 7.42 0.64
CA LYS A 129 -18.83 7.11 0.73
C LYS A 129 -19.37 7.65 2.04
#